data_AF-A0A3E0N044-F1
#
_entry.id   AF-A0A3E0N044-F1
#
_cell.length_a   1.000
_cell.length_b   1.000
_cell.length_c   1.000
_cell.angle_alpha   90.00
_cell.angle_beta   90.00
_cell.angle_gamma   90.00
#
_symmetry.space_group_name_H-M   'P 1'
#
loop_
_entity.id
_entity.type
_entity.pdbx_description
1 polymer ?
#
loop_
_entity_poly.entity_id
_entity_poly.type
_entity_poly.pdbx_seq_one_letter_code
_entity_poly.pdbx_strand_id
1 'polypeptide(L)'
;MTWHRDSRSVVSIAIGVAVLAIGIAAGTLVTVALTSPNSGTLVQATATHGIDKFAIATGQLDESTEAIYFLDFLTLELKGAALSRQTAKFTTLYKRNIANDFRGSTGDRDLKNPRFLLVTGLGNLQQRGGDRIAKAVVYVVEVNSGLCAAYATPERRSRRATGTTSTDELILLHVLPLRREGAVRS
;
A
#
# COMPACT_ATOMS: atom_id res chain seq x y z
N MET A 1 11.00 43.68 -63.84
CA MET A 1 9.88 42.77 -64.10
C MET A 1 9.48 42.16 -62.77
N THR A 2 8.32 42.55 -62.25
CA THR A 2 7.89 42.38 -60.86
C THR A 2 7.43 40.94 -60.61
N TRP A 3 8.03 40.29 -59.61
CA TRP A 3 7.61 38.97 -59.13
C TRP A 3 6.19 39.05 -58.56
N HIS A 4 5.19 38.66 -59.34
CA HIS A 4 3.82 38.50 -58.88
C HIS A 4 3.74 37.22 -58.04
N ARG A 5 3.99 37.34 -56.73
CA ARG A 5 3.75 36.25 -55.78
C ARG A 5 2.24 36.08 -55.66
N ASP A 6 1.71 34.99 -56.21
CA ASP A 6 0.28 34.66 -56.15
C ASP A 6 -0.19 34.63 -54.70
N SER A 7 -0.93 35.66 -54.28
CA SER A 7 -1.48 35.77 -52.92
C SER A 7 -2.41 34.60 -52.58
N ARG A 8 -2.97 33.96 -53.61
CA ARG A 8 -3.86 32.79 -53.51
C ARG A 8 -3.13 31.55 -52.98
N SER A 9 -1.88 31.30 -53.39
CA SER A 9 -1.12 30.14 -52.92
C SER A 9 -0.63 30.33 -51.48
N VAL A 10 -0.23 31.56 -51.12
CA VAL A 10 0.15 31.91 -49.74
C VAL A 10 -1.01 31.77 -48.77
N VAL A 11 -2.22 32.18 -49.15
CA VAL A 11 -3.44 32.04 -48.34
C VAL A 11 -3.81 30.56 -48.15
N SER A 12 -3.71 29.73 -49.19
CA SER A 12 -4.02 28.30 -49.08
C SER A 12 -3.07 27.55 -48.14
N ILE A 13 -1.77 27.88 -48.16
CA ILE A 13 -0.76 27.30 -47.25
C ILE A 13 -1.02 27.77 -45.82
N ALA A 14 -1.33 29.05 -45.61
CA ALA A 14 -1.63 29.59 -44.29
C ALA A 14 -2.86 28.93 -43.65
N ILE A 15 -3.92 28.68 -44.44
CA ILE A 15 -5.12 27.96 -43.99
C ILE A 15 -4.78 26.51 -43.65
N GLY A 16 -3.98 25.83 -44.48
CA GLY A 16 -3.56 24.45 -44.22
C GLY A 16 -2.77 24.31 -42.92
N VAL A 17 -1.85 25.23 -42.64
CA VAL A 17 -1.06 25.24 -41.40
C VAL A 17 -1.94 25.53 -40.18
N ALA A 18 -2.90 26.45 -40.30
CA ALA A 18 -3.83 26.77 -39.22
C ALA A 18 -4.71 25.56 -38.85
N VAL A 19 -5.24 24.85 -39.84
CA VAL A 19 -6.06 23.64 -39.61
C VAL A 19 -5.24 22.52 -38.97
N LEU A 20 -3.99 22.33 -39.42
CA LEU A 20 -3.09 21.34 -38.82
C LEU A 20 -2.78 21.66 -37.36
N ALA A 21 -2.48 22.92 -37.04
CA ALA A 21 -2.19 23.35 -35.67
C ALA A 21 -3.39 23.13 -34.73
N ILE A 22 -4.60 23.42 -35.21
CA ILE A 22 -5.84 23.16 -34.47
C ILE A 22 -6.06 21.66 -34.27
N GLY A 23 -5.82 20.83 -35.30
CA GLY A 23 -5.95 19.38 -35.22
C GLY A 23 -4.99 18.75 -34.20
N ILE A 24 -3.75 19.21 -34.15
CA ILE A 24 -2.76 18.75 -33.16
C ILE A 24 -3.16 19.18 -31.75
N ALA A 25 -3.56 20.44 -31.56
CA ALA A 25 -3.99 20.95 -30.26
C ALA A 25 -5.24 20.23 -29.72
N ALA A 26 -6.21 19.96 -30.59
CA ALA A 26 -7.40 19.19 -30.23
C ALA A 26 -7.05 17.72 -29.91
N GLY A 27 -6.20 17.10 -30.72
CA GLY A 27 -5.76 15.72 -30.50
C GLY A 27 -5.01 15.51 -29.19
N THR A 28 -4.12 16.44 -28.81
CA THR A 28 -3.39 16.38 -27.54
C THR A 28 -4.30 16.61 -26.35
N LEU A 29 -5.24 17.56 -26.43
CA LEU A 29 -6.23 17.81 -25.37
C LEU A 29 -7.15 16.61 -25.15
N VAL A 30 -7.64 15.99 -26.22
CA VAL A 30 -8.47 14.78 -26.14
C VAL A 30 -7.67 13.61 -25.59
N THR A 31 -6.41 13.44 -26.00
CA THR A 31 -5.55 12.37 -25.48
C THR A 31 -5.30 12.57 -23.99
N VAL A 32 -4.94 13.76 -23.52
CA VAL A 32 -4.72 14.03 -22.08
C VAL A 32 -6.01 13.86 -21.26
N ALA A 33 -7.17 14.22 -21.82
CA ALA A 33 -8.45 14.03 -21.15
C ALA A 33 -8.86 12.54 -21.06
N LEU A 34 -8.55 11.74 -22.08
CA LEU A 34 -8.89 10.30 -22.12
C LEU A 34 -7.83 9.43 -21.43
N THR A 35 -6.56 9.83 -21.47
CA THR A 35 -5.46 9.22 -20.72
C THR A 35 -5.23 9.98 -19.43
N SER A 36 -6.26 10.05 -18.58
CA SER A 36 -6.01 10.32 -17.17
C SER A 36 -5.10 9.19 -16.68
N PRO A 37 -3.90 9.47 -16.14
CA PRO A 37 -3.11 8.46 -15.45
C PRO A 37 -3.76 8.24 -14.08
N ASN A 38 -4.99 7.74 -14.09
CA ASN A 38 -5.47 6.86 -13.04
C ASN A 38 -4.77 5.52 -13.26
N SER A 39 -3.44 5.54 -13.16
CA SER A 39 -2.66 4.37 -12.84
C SER A 39 -3.06 4.01 -11.42
N GLY A 40 -4.22 3.35 -11.30
CA GLY A 40 -4.48 2.45 -10.21
C GLY A 40 -3.40 1.39 -10.30
N THR A 41 -2.23 1.65 -9.74
CA THR A 41 -1.46 0.57 -9.15
C THR A 41 -2.34 0.02 -8.03
N LEU A 42 -3.21 -0.92 -8.43
CA LEU A 42 -3.66 -1.98 -7.56
C LEU A 42 -2.40 -2.70 -7.11
N VAL A 43 -1.75 -2.22 -6.07
CA VAL A 43 -0.79 -3.06 -5.36
C VAL A 43 -1.65 -3.98 -4.52
N GLN A 44 -2.01 -5.07 -5.19
CA GLN A 44 -2.56 -6.27 -4.60
C GLN A 44 -1.67 -6.71 -3.43
N ALA A 45 -2.26 -7.39 -2.45
CA ALA A 45 -1.47 -8.30 -1.62
C ALA A 45 -0.69 -9.21 -2.58
N THR A 46 0.63 -9.06 -2.65
CA THR A 46 1.46 -9.68 -3.71
C THR A 46 1.45 -11.20 -3.57
N ALA A 47 1.29 -11.72 -2.36
CA ALA A 47 0.82 -13.06 -2.06
C ALA A 47 0.38 -13.16 -0.59
N THR A 48 -0.66 -13.94 -0.33
CA THR A 48 -0.93 -14.50 1.00
C THR A 48 -0.88 -16.01 0.88
N HIS A 49 -0.12 -16.66 1.76
CA HIS A 49 -0.08 -18.11 1.85
C HIS A 49 -0.03 -18.53 3.32
N GLY A 50 -0.68 -19.62 3.67
CA GLY A 50 -0.66 -20.14 5.03
C GLY A 50 -0.69 -21.65 5.04
N ILE A 51 -0.08 -22.23 6.07
CA ILE A 51 -0.08 -23.67 6.32
C ILE A 51 -0.21 -23.89 7.83
N ASP A 52 -1.25 -24.62 8.23
CA ASP A 52 -1.61 -25.04 9.60
C ASP A 52 -1.40 -24.03 10.73
N LYS A 53 -0.15 -23.76 11.10
CA LYS A 53 0.29 -22.95 12.24
C LYS A 53 0.92 -21.62 11.85
N PHE A 54 1.04 -21.34 10.56
CA PHE A 54 1.73 -20.15 10.06
C PHE A 54 0.95 -19.51 8.91
N ALA A 55 1.05 -18.19 8.83
CA ALA A 55 0.66 -17.44 7.64
C ALA A 55 1.73 -16.44 7.26
N ILE A 56 1.86 -16.20 5.96
CA ILE A 56 2.69 -15.16 5.39
C ILE A 56 1.87 -14.26 4.48
N ALA A 57 2.26 -12.99 4.44
CA ALA A 57 1.74 -12.03 3.48
C ALA A 57 2.83 -11.03 3.11
N THR A 58 2.81 -10.49 1.90
CA THR A 58 3.72 -9.41 1.49
C THR A 58 2.99 -8.08 1.42
N GLY A 59 3.61 -6.98 1.83
CA GLY A 59 3.01 -5.66 1.78
C GLY A 59 4.00 -4.58 1.35
N GLN A 60 3.52 -3.67 0.50
CA GLN A 60 4.32 -2.59 -0.03
C GLN A 60 4.52 -1.47 1.01
N LEU A 61 5.75 -1.25 1.42
CA LEU A 61 6.08 -0.21 2.41
C LEU A 61 6.17 1.18 1.79
N ASP A 62 6.78 1.27 0.62
CA ASP A 62 6.94 2.48 -0.19
C ASP A 62 6.86 2.11 -1.68
N GLU A 63 7.05 3.07 -2.60
CA GLU A 63 6.95 2.83 -4.05
C GLU A 63 7.87 1.72 -4.57
N SER A 64 8.89 1.34 -3.80
CA SER A 64 9.97 0.47 -4.28
C SER A 64 10.39 -0.63 -3.31
N THR A 65 9.88 -0.61 -2.08
CA THR A 65 10.25 -1.53 -1.01
C THR A 65 9.04 -2.33 -0.57
N GLU A 66 9.22 -3.64 -0.47
CA GLU A 66 8.25 -4.58 0.05
C GLU A 66 8.74 -5.18 1.38
N ALA A 67 7.80 -5.51 2.25
CA ALA A 67 8.03 -6.33 3.42
C ALA A 67 7.30 -7.66 3.31
N ILE A 68 7.92 -8.69 3.87
CA ILE A 68 7.25 -9.94 4.19
C ILE A 68 6.79 -9.90 5.64
N TYR A 69 5.57 -10.37 5.88
CA TYR A 69 4.98 -10.56 7.19
C TYR A 69 4.79 -12.05 7.43
N PHE A 70 5.00 -12.45 8.66
CA PHE A 70 4.89 -13.83 9.11
C PHE A 70 4.16 -13.84 10.45
N LEU A 71 3.11 -14.63 10.54
CA LEU A 71 2.35 -14.83 11.77
C LEU A 71 2.50 -16.28 12.23
N ASP A 72 2.93 -16.46 13.47
CA ASP A 72 2.95 -17.75 14.17
C ASP A 72 1.71 -17.87 15.06
N PHE A 73 0.88 -18.88 14.78
CA PHE A 73 -0.40 -19.10 15.48
C PHE A 73 -0.20 -19.70 16.88
N LEU A 74 0.96 -20.31 17.15
CA LEU A 74 1.26 -20.90 18.46
C LEU A 74 1.76 -19.83 19.44
N THR A 75 2.71 -19.01 19.01
CA THR A 75 3.30 -17.96 19.86
C THR A 75 2.54 -16.64 19.80
N LEU A 76 1.63 -16.49 18.83
CA LEU A 76 0.90 -15.26 18.54
C LEU A 76 1.83 -14.09 18.26
N GLU A 77 2.98 -14.39 17.64
CA GLU A 77 3.97 -13.39 17.26
C GLU A 77 3.82 -13.05 15.79
N LEU A 78 3.47 -11.79 15.51
CA LEU A 78 3.49 -11.20 14.18
C LEU A 78 4.87 -10.57 13.95
N LYS A 79 5.56 -11.05 12.92
CA LYS A 79 6.86 -10.55 12.48
C LYS A 79 6.73 -9.91 11.10
N GLY A 80 7.57 -8.93 10.85
CA GLY A 80 7.78 -8.38 9.51
C GLY A 80 9.26 -8.24 9.23
N ALA A 81 9.64 -8.29 7.96
CA ALA A 81 11.00 -7.99 7.53
C ALA A 81 10.97 -7.23 6.20
N ALA A 82 11.72 -6.14 6.12
CA ALA A 82 11.88 -5.36 4.90
C ALA A 82 13.28 -5.58 4.30
N LEU A 83 13.30 -5.78 2.97
CA LEU A 83 14.54 -5.92 2.22
C LEU A 83 15.08 -4.54 1.85
N SER A 84 16.38 -4.31 2.09
CA SER A 84 17.05 -3.14 1.54
C SER A 84 17.34 -3.35 0.05
N ARG A 85 16.93 -2.39 -0.77
CA ARG A 85 17.20 -2.39 -2.21
C ARG A 85 18.68 -2.23 -2.54
N GLN A 86 19.46 -1.60 -1.65
CA GLN A 86 20.87 -1.33 -1.88
C GLN A 86 21.74 -2.57 -1.60
N THR A 87 21.40 -3.32 -0.55
CA THR A 87 22.24 -4.44 -0.08
C THR A 87 21.64 -5.81 -0.37
N ALA A 88 20.39 -5.87 -0.85
CA ALA A 88 19.62 -7.11 -1.02
C ALA A 88 19.57 -7.98 0.26
N LYS A 89 19.65 -7.35 1.43
CA LYS A 89 19.57 -7.99 2.76
C LYS A 89 18.40 -7.45 3.55
N PHE A 90 17.89 -8.25 4.49
CA PHE A 90 16.90 -7.77 5.46
C PHE A 90 17.57 -6.79 6.43
N THR A 91 17.10 -5.55 6.44
CA THR A 91 17.68 -4.47 7.26
C THR A 91 16.70 -3.94 8.30
N THR A 92 15.42 -4.27 8.20
CA THR A 92 14.43 -3.84 9.18
C THR A 92 13.58 -5.02 9.56
N LEU A 93 13.50 -5.28 10.87
CA LEU A 93 12.64 -6.29 11.46
C LEU A 93 11.53 -5.60 12.23
N TYR A 94 10.33 -6.16 12.13
CA TYR A 94 9.15 -5.73 12.85
C TYR A 94 8.66 -6.87 13.72
N LYS A 95 8.23 -6.57 14.94
CA LYS A 95 7.66 -7.57 15.84
C LYS A 95 6.46 -7.01 16.57
N ARG A 96 5.48 -7.86 16.85
CA ARG A 96 4.37 -7.58 17.77
C ARG A 96 3.76 -8.88 18.26
N ASN A 97 3.51 -9.00 19.56
CA ASN A 97 2.66 -10.06 20.07
C ASN A 97 1.19 -9.63 19.97
N ILE A 98 0.38 -10.37 19.23
CA ILE A 98 -1.01 -10.00 18.97
C ILE A 98 -1.97 -10.48 20.06
N ALA A 99 -1.54 -11.36 20.97
CA ALA A 99 -2.41 -11.98 21.97
C ALA A 99 -3.16 -10.93 22.82
N ASN A 100 -2.46 -9.89 23.24
CA ASN A 100 -3.03 -8.85 24.09
C ASN A 100 -4.01 -7.96 23.34
N ASP A 101 -3.79 -7.73 22.04
CA ASP A 101 -4.66 -6.90 21.20
C ASP A 101 -6.04 -7.54 21.03
N PHE A 102 -6.08 -8.87 20.89
CA PHE A 102 -7.33 -9.61 20.77
C PHE A 102 -8.04 -9.82 22.12
N ARG A 103 -7.28 -10.07 23.20
CA ARG A 103 -7.83 -10.27 24.56
C ARG A 103 -8.49 -9.00 25.11
N GLY A 104 -7.89 -7.83 24.89
CA GLY A 104 -8.43 -6.55 25.35
C GLY A 104 -9.78 -6.19 24.71
N SER A 105 -10.07 -6.70 23.51
CA SER A 105 -11.30 -6.39 22.76
C SER A 105 -12.46 -7.37 23.06
N THR A 106 -12.16 -8.58 23.53
CA THR A 106 -13.19 -9.63 23.72
C THR A 106 -13.67 -9.83 25.15
N GLY A 107 -12.90 -9.38 26.16
CA GLY A 107 -13.18 -9.64 27.57
C GLY A 107 -13.09 -11.14 27.87
N ASP A 108 -11.99 -11.58 28.48
CA ASP A 108 -11.73 -12.95 29.00
C ASP A 108 -12.07 -14.14 28.08
N ARG A 109 -12.32 -13.91 26.79
CA ARG A 109 -12.46 -15.00 25.81
C ARG A 109 -11.08 -15.55 25.55
N ASP A 110 -10.84 -16.69 26.16
CA ASP A 110 -9.63 -17.45 25.97
C ASP A 110 -9.45 -17.75 24.48
N LEU A 111 -8.30 -17.36 23.92
CA LEU A 111 -7.84 -17.75 22.58
C LEU A 111 -7.51 -19.26 22.59
N LYS A 112 -8.50 -20.10 22.89
CA LYS A 112 -8.37 -21.56 22.89
C LYS A 112 -8.41 -22.04 21.45
N ASN A 113 -7.27 -22.54 20.97
CA ASN A 113 -7.06 -23.01 19.59
C ASN A 113 -7.44 -21.97 18.53
N PRO A 114 -6.77 -20.79 18.54
CA PRO A 114 -7.13 -19.70 17.66
C PRO A 114 -6.71 -20.01 16.22
N ARG A 115 -7.59 -19.70 15.27
CA ARG A 115 -7.31 -19.82 13.84
C ARG A 115 -7.19 -18.42 13.28
N PHE A 116 -6.14 -18.16 12.49
CA PHE A 116 -5.91 -16.81 11.97
C PHE A 116 -5.92 -16.76 10.46
N LEU A 117 -6.33 -15.62 9.94
CA LEU A 117 -6.04 -15.16 8.59
C LEU A 117 -5.11 -13.96 8.68
N LEU A 118 -4.18 -13.87 7.73
CA LEU A 118 -3.24 -12.76 7.60
C LEU A 118 -3.32 -12.26 6.16
N VAL A 119 -3.63 -10.98 5.98
CA VAL A 119 -3.58 -10.32 4.68
C VAL A 119 -2.99 -8.93 4.82
N THR A 120 -2.52 -8.37 3.71
CA THR A 120 -2.02 -7.01 3.64
C THR A 120 -2.87 -6.19 2.68
N GLY A 121 -2.89 -4.88 2.86
CA GLY A 121 -3.50 -3.94 1.94
C GLY A 121 -2.79 -2.60 1.97
N LEU A 122 -3.14 -1.72 1.03
CA LEU A 122 -2.67 -0.35 1.03
C LEU A 122 -3.54 0.51 1.97
N GLY A 123 -2.92 1.12 2.97
CA GLY A 123 -3.51 2.17 3.79
C GLY A 123 -2.69 3.43 3.66
N ASN A 124 -3.21 4.42 2.93
CA ASN A 124 -2.62 5.76 2.88
C ASN A 124 -3.01 6.55 4.15
N LEU A 125 -2.53 6.08 5.29
CA LEU A 125 -2.89 6.62 6.60
C LEU A 125 -2.25 8.00 6.78
N GLN A 126 -3.02 8.94 7.32
CA GLN A 126 -2.49 10.25 7.68
C GLN A 126 -1.42 10.08 8.77
N GLN A 127 -0.29 10.75 8.60
CA GLN A 127 0.79 10.74 9.57
C GLN A 127 0.33 11.42 10.85
N ARG A 128 0.39 10.70 11.98
CA ARG A 128 -0.04 11.20 13.29
C ARG A 128 1.16 11.24 14.22
N GLY A 129 1.63 12.45 14.55
CA GLY A 129 2.65 12.65 15.60
C GLY A 129 4.07 12.21 15.25
N GLY A 130 4.66 12.73 14.15
CA GLY A 130 6.10 12.61 13.85
C GLY A 130 6.57 11.22 13.38
N ASP A 131 5.90 10.15 13.77
CA ASP A 131 6.15 8.81 13.26
C ASP A 131 5.48 8.63 11.89
N ARG A 132 6.32 8.47 10.87
CA ARG A 132 5.85 8.10 9.53
C ARG A 132 5.41 6.65 9.52
N ILE A 133 4.30 6.39 8.85
CA ILE A 133 3.74 5.05 8.66
C ILE A 133 3.90 4.69 7.19
N ALA A 134 4.30 3.45 6.93
CA ALA A 134 4.43 2.89 5.60
C ALA A 134 3.06 2.71 4.93
N LYS A 135 3.04 2.54 3.60
CA LYS A 135 1.78 2.34 2.86
C LYS A 135 1.08 1.02 3.19
N ALA A 136 1.80 0.00 3.65
CA ALA A 136 1.23 -1.29 3.99
C ALA A 136 0.50 -1.25 5.33
N VAL A 137 -0.72 -1.78 5.33
CA VAL A 137 -1.48 -2.17 6.50
C VAL A 137 -1.57 -3.69 6.53
N VAL A 138 -1.32 -4.28 7.69
CA VAL A 138 -1.44 -5.72 7.92
C VAL A 138 -2.73 -5.97 8.67
N TYR A 139 -3.59 -6.80 8.12
CA TYR A 139 -4.84 -7.23 8.75
C TYR A 139 -4.69 -8.66 9.25
N VAL A 140 -4.99 -8.86 10.52
CA VAL A 140 -5.05 -10.18 11.15
C VAL A 140 -6.47 -10.42 11.62
N VAL A 141 -7.05 -11.53 11.19
CA VAL A 141 -8.40 -11.93 11.63
C VAL A 141 -8.30 -13.20 12.44
N GLU A 142 -8.83 -13.18 13.67
CA GLU A 142 -9.05 -14.39 14.44
C GLU A 142 -10.42 -14.97 14.05
N VAL A 143 -10.40 -16.13 13.41
CA VAL A 143 -11.54 -16.71 12.68
C VAL A 143 -12.66 -17.16 13.63
N ASN A 144 -12.33 -17.63 14.83
CA ASN A 144 -13.34 -18.18 15.73
C ASN A 144 -14.23 -17.06 16.30
N SER A 145 -13.63 -15.98 16.80
CA SER A 145 -14.31 -14.80 17.34
C SER A 145 -14.77 -13.83 16.25
N GLY A 146 -14.13 -13.83 15.08
CA GLY A 146 -14.38 -12.88 14.01
C GLY A 146 -13.82 -11.48 14.30
N LEU A 147 -12.90 -11.34 15.25
CA LEU A 147 -12.18 -10.09 15.46
C LEU A 147 -11.14 -9.87 14.37
N CYS A 148 -11.02 -8.63 13.89
CA CYS A 148 -10.01 -8.18 12.95
C CYS A 148 -9.17 -7.07 13.57
N ALA A 149 -7.86 -7.25 13.63
CA ALA A 149 -6.90 -6.24 14.04
C ALA A 149 -6.16 -5.71 12.81
N ALA A 150 -5.99 -4.39 12.74
CA ALA A 150 -5.19 -3.72 11.72
C ALA A 150 -3.89 -3.17 12.33
N TYR A 151 -2.79 -3.38 11.64
CA TYR A 151 -1.45 -2.97 12.05
C TYR A 151 -0.75 -2.13 10.99
N ALA A 152 -0.13 -1.05 11.43
CA ALA A 152 0.73 -0.19 10.63
C ALA A 152 2.19 -0.58 10.79
N THR A 153 2.96 -0.46 9.71
CA THR A 153 4.41 -0.60 9.75
C THR A 153 5.07 0.76 9.89
N PRO A 154 5.94 1.00 10.89
CA PRO A 154 6.64 2.27 11.01
C PRO A 154 7.68 2.43 9.89
N GLU A 155 7.75 3.65 9.34
CA GLU A 155 8.64 4.02 8.24
C GLU A 155 9.78 4.92 8.76
N ARG A 156 10.96 4.33 8.95
CA ARG A 156 12.18 5.08 9.33
C ARG A 156 13.18 5.11 8.17
N ARG A 157 12.91 5.94 7.14
CA ARG A 157 13.72 6.02 5.90
C ARG A 157 15.22 6.24 6.17
N SER A 158 15.56 7.07 7.16
CA SER A 158 16.94 7.37 7.53
C SER A 158 17.73 6.15 7.99
N ARG A 159 17.09 5.21 8.69
CA ARG A 159 17.70 3.94 9.13
C ARG A 159 17.72 2.86 8.06
N ARG A 160 16.72 2.85 7.16
CA ARG A 160 16.70 1.89 6.04
C ARG A 160 17.78 2.19 5.00
N ALA A 161 18.05 3.47 4.73
CA ALA A 161 19.07 3.90 3.77
C ALA A 161 20.51 3.61 4.22
N THR A 162 20.75 3.47 5.53
CA THR A 162 22.10 3.21 6.09
C THR A 162 22.44 1.71 6.13
N GLY A 163 21.50 0.81 5.83
CA GLY A 163 21.74 -0.63 5.80
C GLY A 163 21.94 -1.28 7.16
N THR A 164 21.86 -0.51 8.25
CA THR A 164 21.96 -1.02 9.63
C THR A 164 20.68 -1.77 10.00
N THR A 165 20.82 -2.96 10.58
CA THR A 165 19.67 -3.74 11.06
C THR A 165 18.97 -3.01 12.21
N SER A 166 17.70 -2.62 12.03
CA SER A 166 16.85 -2.11 13.11
C SER A 166 15.72 -3.09 13.42
N THR A 167 15.32 -3.14 14.69
CA THR A 167 14.08 -3.80 15.13
C THR A 167 13.12 -2.73 15.62
N ASP A 168 11.93 -2.69 15.04
CA ASP A 168 10.86 -1.76 15.39
C ASP A 168 9.57 -2.55 15.73
N GLU A 169 8.61 -1.93 16.40
CA GLU A 169 7.34 -2.58 16.74
C GLU A 169 6.26 -2.25 15.70
N LEU A 170 5.39 -3.20 15.36
CA LEU A 170 4.19 -2.90 14.58
C LEU A 170 3.21 -2.10 15.44
N ILE A 171 2.60 -1.09 14.83
CA ILE A 171 1.68 -0.18 15.51
C ILE A 171 0.27 -0.73 15.36
N LEU A 172 -0.39 -1.06 16.47
CA LEU A 172 -1.82 -1.39 16.44
C LEU A 172 -2.62 -0.14 16.05
N LEU A 173 -3.41 -0.24 14.99
CA LEU A 173 -4.29 0.83 14.53
C LEU A 173 -5.66 0.72 15.18
N HIS A 174 -6.30 -0.45 15.04
CA HIS A 174 -7.65 -0.67 15.52
C HIS A 174 -7.99 -2.17 15.58
N VAL A 175 -8.96 -2.53 16.43
CA VAL A 175 -9.55 -3.88 16.49
C VAL A 175 -11.06 -3.77 16.31
N LEU A 176 -11.63 -4.52 15.36
CA LEU A 176 -13.04 -4.47 14.99
C LEU A 176 -13.65 -5.88 14.96
N PRO A 177 -14.84 -6.12 15.56
CA PRO A 177 -15.60 -7.35 15.34
C PRO A 177 -16.26 -7.35 13.95
N LEU A 178 -15.88 -8.29 13.08
CA LEU A 178 -16.46 -8.42 11.73
C LEU A 178 -17.78 -9.21 11.70
N ARG A 179 -18.00 -10.11 12.66
CA ARG A 179 -19.21 -10.97 12.70
C ARG A 179 -20.40 -10.32 13.42
N ARG A 180 -20.19 -9.25 14.19
CA ARG A 180 -21.27 -8.59 14.93
C ARG A 180 -21.76 -7.39 14.12
N GLU A 181 -23.05 -7.37 13.78
CA GLU A 181 -23.72 -6.19 13.27
C GLU A 181 -23.81 -5.15 14.40
N GLY A 182 -22.87 -4.21 14.43
CA GLY A 182 -22.81 -3.16 15.46
C GLY A 182 -21.85 -2.06 15.03
N ALA A 183 -22.38 -0.85 14.91
CA ALA A 183 -21.77 0.30 14.26
C ALA A 183 -20.27 0.52 14.56
N VAL A 184 -19.50 0.74 13.49
CA VAL A 184 -18.14 1.29 13.53
C VAL A 184 -18.24 2.70 14.12
N ARG A 185 -17.81 2.88 15.37
CA ARG A 185 -17.67 4.23 15.95
C ARG A 185 -16.29 4.77 15.56
N SER A 186 -16.31 5.77 14.68
CA SER A 186 -15.17 6.59 14.25
C SER A 186 -14.62 7.43 15.40
#